data_AF-A0A3L6F7T1-F1
#
_entry.id   AF-A0A3L6F7T1-F1
#
_cell.length_a   1.000
_cell.length_b   1.000
_cell.length_c   1.000
_cell.angle_alpha   90.00
_cell.angle_beta   90.00
_cell.angle_gamma   90.00
#
_symmetry.space_group_name_H-M   'P 1'
#
loop_
_entity.id
_entity.type
_entity.pdbx_description
1 polymer ?
#
loop_
_entity_poly.entity_id
_entity_poly.type
_entity_poly.pdbx_seq_one_letter_code
_entity_poly.pdbx_strand_id
1 'polypeptide(L)' 'MGLHVTVPYSTWFHKGQVGGWVTEYGNFLTFATVRGASHMVPFAQPDRALGLFRSIVLGQRLPNTTNPHID' A
#
# COMPACT_ATOMS: atom_id res chain seq x y z
N MET A 1 7.74 -23.86 -3.09
CA MET A 1 7.58 -22.91 -1.96
C MET A 1 6.76 -21.75 -2.48
N GLY A 2 5.49 -21.62 -2.09
CA GLY A 2 4.64 -20.52 -2.55
C GLY A 2 3.83 -20.00 -1.38
N LEU A 3 3.92 -18.70 -1.09
CA LEU A 3 3.02 -18.07 -0.13
C LEU A 3 1.61 -18.01 -0.74
N HIS A 4 0.59 -18.36 0.04
CA HIS A 4 -0.80 -18.27 -0.38
C HIS A 4 -1.23 -16.80 -0.50
N VAL A 5 -1.73 -16.40 -1.67
CA VAL A 5 -2.23 -15.05 -1.94
C VAL A 5 -3.62 -14.90 -1.31
N THR A 6 -3.74 -14.02 -0.33
CA THR A 6 -5.03 -13.67 0.29
C THR A 6 -5.67 -12.49 -0.42
N VAL A 7 -4.85 -11.60 -0.99
CA VAL A 7 -5.31 -10.43 -1.73
C VAL A 7 -4.54 -10.37 -3.04
N PRO A 8 -5.23 -10.54 -4.18
CA PRO A 8 -4.56 -10.51 -5.47
C PRO A 8 -3.99 -9.13 -5.76
N TYR A 9 -3.04 -9.10 -6.70
CA TYR A 9 -2.40 -7.87 -7.17
C TYR A 9 -3.46 -6.82 -7.56
N SER A 10 -3.55 -5.77 -6.76
CA SER A 10 -4.63 -4.77 -6.85
C SER A 10 -4.11 -3.38 -6.50
N THR A 11 -4.83 -2.35 -6.92
CA THR A 11 -4.44 -0.96 -6.67
C THR A 11 -4.73 -0.55 -5.24
N TRP A 12 -3.82 0.20 -4.63
CA TRP A 12 -4.10 0.96 -3.42
C TRP A 12 -4.10 2.45 -3.70
N PHE A 13 -4.82 3.20 -2.86
CA PHE A 13 -5.09 4.62 -3.06
C PHE A 13 -4.53 5.48 -1.93
N HIS A 14 -4.08 6.68 -2.30
CA HIS A 14 -3.65 7.73 -1.39
C HIS A 14 -4.25 9.05 -1.88
N LYS A 15 -5.07 9.71 -1.03
CA LYS A 15 -5.75 10.97 -1.36
C LYS A 15 -6.51 10.93 -2.70
N GLY A 16 -7.28 9.87 -2.92
CA GLY A 16 -8.08 9.68 -4.14
C GLY A 16 -7.30 9.33 -5.41
N GLN A 17 -5.97 9.20 -5.34
CA GLN A 17 -5.12 8.80 -6.46
C GLN A 17 -4.52 7.41 -6.24
N VAL A 18 -4.19 6.70 -7.32
CA VAL A 18 -3.47 5.43 -7.24
C VAL A 18 -2.09 5.68 -6.60
N GLY A 19 -1.91 5.14 -5.39
CA GLY A 19 -0.65 5.16 -4.66
C GLY A 19 0.33 4.10 -5.16
N GLY A 20 -0.19 3.00 -5.72
CA GLY A 20 0.56 1.91 -6.33
C GLY A 20 -0.24 0.62 -6.34
N TRP A 21 0.44 -0.52 -6.24
CA TRP A 21 -0.17 -1.85 -6.20
C TRP A 21 0.27 -2.65 -4.99
N VAL A 22 -0.61 -3.53 -4.52
CA VAL A 22 -0.41 -4.37 -3.35
C VAL A 22 -0.79 -5.81 -3.64
N THR A 23 -0.07 -6.75 -3.03
CA THR A 23 -0.43 -8.17 -2.90
C THR A 23 -0.22 -8.57 -1.44
N GLU A 24 -1.21 -9.23 -0.85
CA GLU A 24 -1.13 -9.70 0.53
C GLU A 24 -1.09 -11.22 0.57
N TYR A 25 -0.26 -11.74 1.47
CA TYR A 25 -0.10 -13.16 1.71
C TYR A 25 -0.44 -13.43 3.18
N GLY A 26 -1.65 -13.94 3.42
CA GLY A 26 -2.19 -14.04 4.77
C GLY A 26 -2.26 -12.68 5.47
N ASN A 27 -1.91 -12.67 6.75
CA ASN A 27 -1.84 -11.49 7.61
C ASN A 27 -0.40 -11.16 8.04
N PHE A 28 0.61 -11.74 7.39
CA PHE A 28 2.00 -11.68 7.83
C PHE A 28 2.93 -11.00 6.82
N LEU A 29 2.56 -10.95 5.53
CA LEU A 29 3.36 -10.29 4.50
C LEU A 29 2.46 -9.48 3.55
N THR A 30 2.81 -8.20 3.43
CA THR A 30 2.25 -7.28 2.44
C THR A 30 3.37 -6.83 1.51
N PHE A 31 3.24 -7.14 0.23
CA PHE A 31 4.12 -6.61 -0.82
C PHE A 31 3.44 -5.40 -1.47
N ALA A 32 4.08 -4.23 -1.42
CA ALA A 32 3.53 -2.99 -1.97
C ALA A 32 4.54 -2.29 -2.88
N THR A 33 4.03 -1.73 -3.98
CA THR A 33 4.75 -0.81 -4.86
C THR A 33 4.22 0.60 -4.64
N VAL A 34 5.05 1.61 -4.89
CA VAL A 34 4.65 3.02 -4.80
C VAL A 34 4.82 3.65 -6.17
N ARG A 35 3.71 4.05 -6.79
CA ARG A 35 3.66 4.65 -8.12
C ARG A 35 4.50 5.94 -8.13
N GLY A 36 5.39 6.05 -9.11
CA GLY A 36 6.23 7.24 -9.32
C GLY A 36 7.37 7.40 -8.30
N ALA A 37 7.63 6.39 -7.47
CA ALA A 37 8.79 6.37 -6.60
C ALA A 37 10.01 5.78 -7.31
N SER A 38 11.20 6.30 -6.97
CA SER A 38 12.49 5.72 -7.34
C SER A 38 12.98 4.77 -6.22
N HIS A 39 14.25 4.37 -6.25
CA HIS A 39 14.88 3.53 -5.23
C HIS A 39 14.69 4.09 -3.81
N MET A 40 14.84 5.40 -3.62
CA MET A 40 14.56 6.06 -2.35
C MET A 40 13.11 6.55 -2.32
N VAL A 41 12.19 5.66 -1.94
CA VAL A 41 10.74 5.93 -1.93
C VAL A 41 10.38 7.17 -1.10
N PRO A 42 10.86 7.36 0.16
CA PRO A 42 10.51 8.54 0.94
C PRO A 42 11.04 9.86 0.35
N PHE A 43 12.13 9.81 -0.42
CA PHE A 43 12.65 10.98 -1.12
C PHE A 43 11.78 11.34 -2.33
N ALA A 44 11.41 10.35 -3.15
CA ALA A 44 10.68 10.59 -4.40
C ALA A 44 9.16 10.81 -4.21
N GLN A 45 8.56 10.17 -3.20
CA GLN A 45 7.11 10.20 -2.94
C GLN A 45 6.85 10.27 -1.42
N PRO A 46 7.25 11.36 -0.74
CA PRO A 46 7.26 11.45 0.73
C PRO A 46 5.88 11.18 1.37
N ASP A 47 4.82 11.77 0.81
CA ASP A 47 3.47 11.66 1.36
C ASP A 47 2.89 10.24 1.21
N ARG A 48 3.10 9.60 0.06
CA ARG A 48 2.71 8.18 -0.16
C ARG A 48 3.54 7.24 0.70
N ALA A 49 4.83 7.52 0.88
CA ALA A 49 5.72 6.72 1.72
C ALA A 49 5.29 6.74 3.19
N LEU A 50 4.94 7.92 3.71
CA LEU A 50 4.44 8.05 5.08
C LEU A 50 3.09 7.34 5.26
N GLY A 51 2.18 7.48 4.30
CA GLY A 51 0.90 6.75 4.32
C GLY A 51 1.10 5.23 4.38
N LEU A 52 1.94 4.70 3.48
CA LEU A 52 2.31 3.29 3.47
C LEU A 52 2.93 2.83 4.79
N PHE A 53 3.91 3.59 5.31
CA PHE A 53 4.58 3.28 6.56
C PHE A 53 3.61 3.25 7.74
N ARG A 54 2.72 4.24 7.85
CA ARG A 54 1.70 4.31 8.90
C ARG A 54 0.76 3.10 8.86
N SER A 55 0.29 2.72 7.67
CA SER A 55 -0.56 1.53 7.52
C SER A 55 0.12 0.26 8.01
N ILE A 56 1.41 0.07 7.66
CA ILE A 56 2.19 -1.10 8.09
C ILE A 56 2.35 -1.13 9.61
N VAL A 57 2.78 -0.02 10.23
CA VAL A 57 3.01 0.05 11.68
C VAL A 57 1.72 -0.15 12.49
N LEU A 58 0.58 0.31 11.96
CA LEU A 58 -0.73 0.14 12.59
C LEU A 58 -1.40 -1.20 12.26
N GLY A 59 -0.79 -2.06 11.44
CA GLY A 59 -1.40 -3.31 10.99
C GLY A 59 -2.67 -3.11 10.15
N GLN A 60 -2.81 -1.95 9.50
CA GLN A 60 -3.95 -1.59 8.69
C GLN A 60 -3.70 -1.96 7.22
N ARG A 61 -4.74 -2.45 6.54
CA ARG A 61 -4.68 -2.69 5.10
C ARG A 61 -4.62 -1.36 4.34
N LEU A 62 -3.90 -1.36 3.22
CA LEU A 62 -3.84 -0.17 2.35
C LEU A 62 -5.23 0.09 1.74
N PRO A 63 -5.65 1.37 1.59
CA PRO A 63 -6.97 1.69 1.04
C PRO A 63 -7.12 1.15 -0.39
N ASN A 64 -8.19 0.42 -0.66
CA ASN A 64 -8.50 -0.15 -1.98
C ASN A 64 -9.57 0.64 -2.76
N THR A 65 -10.02 1.77 -2.22
CA THR A 65 -10.98 2.67 -2.86
C THR A 65 -10.53 4.13 -2.75
N THR A 66 -11.09 4.98 -3.61
CA THR A 66 -10.83 6.42 -3.63
C THR A 66 -11.57 7.20 -2.56
N ASN A 67 -12.52 6.57 -1.87
CA ASN A 67 -13.35 7.24 -0.86
C ASN A 67 -12.67 7.09 0.51
N PRO A 68 -12.15 8.16 1.13
CA PRO A 68 -11.66 8.05 2.48
C PRO A 68 -12.84 7.64 3.38
N HIS A 69 -12.67 6.61 4.21
CA HIS A 69 -13.55 6.43 5.35
C HIS A 69 -13.27 7.62 6.27
N ILE A 70 -14.17 8.60 6.27
CA ILE A 70 -14.13 9.73 7.20
C ILE A 70 -14.75 9.17 8.47
N ASP A 71 -13.92 8.82 9.44
CA ASP A 71 -14.36 8.72 10.83
C ASP A 71 -14.62 10.12 11.40
#